data_AF-A0A1S0UAU9-F1
#
_entry.id   AF-A0A1S0UAU9-F1
#
_cell.length_a   1.000
_cell.length_b   1.000
_cell.length_c   1.000
_cell.angle_alpha   90.00
_cell.angle_beta   90.00
_cell.angle_gamma   90.00
#
_symmetry.space_group_name_H-M   'P 1'
#
loop_
_entity.id
_entity.type
_entity.pdbx_description
1 polymer ?
#
loop_
_entity_poly.entity_id
_entity_poly.type
_entity_poly.pdbx_seq_one_letter_code
_entity_poly.pdbx_strand_id
1 'polypeptide(L)'
;MACPRELYYSLTLLSTLLTFVAVTLIMSRYVWTSNTKLIVAFSFTFIALIFQILNLICETFKCLRTRIAPIFTILFHGITIALPLVTLIILLIVITKQENPETLCGPFKYSEVLIAAACYTLGSMLSAGTLILVILFCPPPIDFLSSLERSIKELDNNAQTRRSVDVG
;
A
#
# COMPACT_ATOMS: atom_id res chain seq x y z
N MET A 1 17.73 11.53 -15.22
CA MET A 1 17.38 10.12 -15.47
C MET A 1 15.87 10.02 -15.50
N ALA A 2 15.28 9.46 -16.57
CA ALA A 2 13.85 9.22 -16.61
C ALA A 2 13.52 8.05 -15.66
N CYS A 3 12.49 8.21 -14.83
CA CYS A 3 12.01 7.13 -13.96
C CYS A 3 11.57 5.94 -14.83
N PRO A 4 12.09 4.72 -14.61
CA PRO A 4 11.70 3.56 -15.40
C PRO A 4 10.26 3.17 -15.07
N ARG A 5 9.32 3.71 -15.84
CA ARG A 5 7.86 3.47 -15.69
C ARG A 5 7.51 1.98 -15.65
N GLU A 6 8.22 1.17 -16.43
CA GLU A 6 8.11 -0.28 -16.44
C GLU A 6 8.44 -0.88 -15.06
N LEU A 7 9.53 -0.44 -14.42
CA LEU A 7 9.92 -0.91 -13.09
C LEU A 7 8.86 -0.55 -12.04
N TYR A 8 8.35 0.68 -12.09
CA TYR A 8 7.31 1.14 -11.16
C TYR A 8 6.01 0.33 -11.33
N TYR A 9 5.59 0.07 -12.57
CA TYR A 9 4.42 -0.75 -12.85
C TYR A 9 4.62 -2.21 -12.41
N SER A 10 5.77 -2.81 -12.74
CA SER A 10 6.10 -4.18 -12.33
C SER A 10 6.15 -4.35 -10.81
N LEU A 11 6.73 -3.39 -10.07
CA LEU A 11 6.76 -3.43 -8.62
C LEU A 11 5.37 -3.26 -8.00
N THR A 12 4.52 -2.40 -8.57
CA THR A 12 3.13 -2.21 -8.12
C THR A 12 2.32 -3.49 -8.35
N LEU A 13 2.48 -4.13 -9.51
CA LEU A 13 1.85 -5.40 -9.84
C LEU A 13 2.33 -6.53 -8.92
N LEU A 14 3.64 -6.64 -8.71
CA LEU A 14 4.24 -7.63 -7.80
C LEU A 14 3.72 -7.45 -6.38
N SER A 15 3.75 -6.23 -5.83
CA SER A 15 3.20 -5.95 -4.50
C SER A 15 1.75 -6.39 -4.39
N THR A 16 0.93 -6.07 -5.41
CA THR A 16 -0.50 -6.41 -5.43
C THR A 16 -0.70 -7.91 -5.41
N LEU A 17 0.07 -8.64 -6.22
CA LEU A 17 0.00 -10.10 -6.28
C LEU A 17 0.43 -10.76 -4.95
N LEU A 18 1.52 -10.28 -4.34
CA LEU A 18 1.97 -10.78 -3.04
C LEU A 18 0.92 -10.54 -1.94
N THR A 19 0.29 -9.36 -1.93
CA THR A 19 -0.78 -9.04 -0.99
C THR A 19 -2.01 -9.90 -1.22
N PHE A 20 -2.39 -10.13 -2.48
CA PHE A 20 -3.50 -11.01 -2.82
C PHE A 20 -3.28 -12.43 -2.30
N VAL A 21 -2.09 -12.99 -2.53
CA VAL A 21 -1.72 -14.32 -2.02
C VAL A 21 -1.77 -14.33 -0.49
N ALA A 22 -1.23 -13.32 0.19
CA ALA A 22 -1.30 -13.21 1.64
C ALA A 22 -2.75 -13.22 2.16
N VAL A 23 -3.63 -12.42 1.56
CA VAL A 23 -5.07 -12.39 1.89
C VAL A 23 -5.71 -13.77 1.72
N THR A 24 -5.46 -14.45 0.61
CA THR A 24 -5.99 -15.79 0.35
C THR A 24 -5.53 -16.81 1.39
N LEU A 25 -4.24 -16.77 1.77
CA LEU A 25 -3.70 -17.69 2.78
C LEU A 25 -4.27 -17.42 4.18
N ILE A 26 -4.38 -16.15 4.59
CA ILE A 26 -5.01 -15.80 5.87
C ILE A 26 -6.48 -16.23 5.88
N MET A 27 -7.21 -15.97 4.78
CA MET A 27 -8.61 -16.37 4.60
C MET A 27 -8.80 -17.88 4.70
N SER A 28 -7.93 -18.65 4.04
CA SER A 28 -7.97 -20.11 4.08
C SER A 28 -7.83 -20.69 5.49
N ARG A 29 -7.35 -19.90 6.46
CA ARG A 29 -7.13 -20.35 7.84
C ARG A 29 -8.14 -19.80 8.84
N TYR A 30 -8.50 -18.52 8.79
CA TYR A 30 -9.45 -17.99 9.78
C TYR A 30 -10.88 -18.52 9.58
N VAL A 31 -11.28 -18.84 8.34
CA VAL A 31 -12.60 -19.44 8.04
C VAL A 31 -12.78 -20.76 8.79
N TRP A 32 -11.68 -21.48 9.04
CA TRP A 32 -11.70 -22.78 9.72
C TRP A 32 -11.44 -22.69 11.23
N THR A 33 -10.80 -21.61 11.71
CA THR A 33 -10.42 -21.49 13.14
C THR A 33 -11.29 -20.55 13.94
N SER A 34 -12.09 -19.68 13.30
CA SER A 34 -12.82 -18.60 13.97
C SER A 34 -11.92 -17.75 14.89
N ASN A 35 -10.61 -17.68 14.60
CA ASN A 35 -9.67 -16.96 15.43
C ASN A 35 -9.81 -15.45 15.17
N THR A 36 -10.32 -14.71 16.16
CA THR A 36 -10.56 -13.26 16.06
C THR A 36 -9.31 -12.47 15.67
N LYS A 37 -8.11 -12.89 16.08
CA LYS A 37 -6.86 -12.22 15.70
C LYS A 37 -6.60 -12.37 14.20
N LEU A 38 -6.87 -13.54 13.63
CA LEU A 38 -6.72 -13.75 12.19
C LEU A 38 -7.80 -13.01 11.37
N ILE A 39 -9.01 -12.86 11.91
CA ILE A 39 -10.05 -12.01 11.29
C ILE A 39 -9.57 -10.57 11.22
N VAL A 40 -9.03 -10.04 12.32
CA VAL A 40 -8.47 -8.68 12.36
C VAL A 40 -7.28 -8.54 11.41
N ALA A 41 -6.36 -9.51 11.39
CA ALA A 41 -5.22 -9.52 10.48
C ALA A 41 -5.68 -9.51 9.01
N PHE A 42 -6.67 -10.33 8.67
CA PHE A 42 -7.31 -10.37 7.35
C PHE A 42 -7.90 -9.01 6.98
N SER A 43 -8.68 -8.37 7.87
CA SER A 43 -9.29 -7.08 7.58
C SER A 43 -8.24 -6.02 7.20
N PHE A 44 -7.13 -5.94 7.94
CA PHE A 44 -6.05 -5.01 7.61
C PHE A 44 -5.38 -5.32 6.25
N THR A 45 -5.06 -6.59 5.98
CA THR A 45 -4.45 -6.97 4.70
C THR A 45 -5.42 -6.78 3.53
N PHE A 46 -6.70 -7.03 3.72
CA PHE A 46 -7.73 -6.83 2.71
C PHE A 46 -7.93 -5.35 2.37
N ILE A 47 -7.95 -4.47 3.37
CA ILE A 47 -7.97 -3.02 3.14
C ILE A 47 -6.72 -2.60 2.37
N ALA A 48 -5.53 -3.09 2.77
CA ALA A 48 -4.29 -2.80 2.05
C ALA A 48 -4.36 -3.26 0.58
N LEU A 49 -4.92 -4.44 0.31
CA LEU A 49 -5.13 -4.95 -1.05
C LEU A 49 -6.02 -4.03 -1.88
N ILE A 50 -7.10 -3.50 -1.31
CA ILE A 50 -7.97 -2.54 -2.00
C ILE A 50 -7.17 -1.31 -2.44
N PHE A 51 -6.36 -0.72 -1.55
CA PHE A 51 -5.52 0.42 -1.91
C PHE A 51 -4.47 0.08 -2.99
N GLN A 52 -3.88 -1.12 -2.95
CA GLN A 52 -2.95 -1.56 -3.99
C GLN A 52 -3.63 -1.74 -5.35
N ILE A 53 -4.85 -2.30 -5.37
CA ILE A 53 -5.66 -2.41 -6.59
C ILE A 53 -6.02 -1.03 -7.13
N LEU A 54 -6.46 -0.11 -6.27
CA LEU A 54 -6.74 1.27 -6.67
C LEU A 54 -5.50 1.94 -7.28
N ASN A 55 -4.32 1.76 -6.67
CA ASN A 55 -3.05 2.23 -7.21
C ASN A 55 -2.79 1.64 -8.60
N LEU A 56 -2.92 0.32 -8.77
CA LEU A 56 -2.70 -0.35 -10.04
C LEU A 56 -3.65 0.15 -11.13
N ILE A 57 -4.93 0.35 -10.81
CA ILE A 57 -5.93 0.93 -11.72
C ILE A 57 -5.53 2.37 -12.09
N CYS A 58 -5.21 3.21 -11.10
CA CYS A 58 -4.81 4.59 -11.33
C CYS A 58 -3.60 4.71 -12.26
N GLU A 59 -2.64 3.80 -12.13
CA GLU A 59 -1.44 3.74 -12.98
C GLU A 59 -1.74 3.22 -14.38
N THR A 60 -2.58 2.20 -14.49
CA THR A 60 -3.00 1.60 -15.77
C THR A 60 -3.76 2.61 -16.63
N PHE A 61 -4.73 3.31 -16.04
CA PHE A 61 -5.57 4.29 -16.74
C PHE A 61 -4.96 5.69 -16.80
N LYS A 62 -3.73 5.88 -16.27
CA LYS A 62 -3.10 7.20 -16.15
C LYS A 62 -4.01 8.21 -15.45
N CYS A 63 -4.84 7.79 -14.50
CA CYS A 63 -5.65 8.69 -13.66
C CYS A 63 -4.75 9.73 -12.97
N LEU A 64 -3.47 9.38 -12.77
CA LEU A 64 -2.38 10.20 -12.29
C LEU A 64 -1.81 11.25 -13.28
N ARG A 65 -2.43 11.50 -14.44
CA ARG A 65 -1.99 12.58 -15.34
C ARG A 65 -2.33 13.99 -14.83
N THR A 66 -2.98 14.10 -13.68
CA THR A 66 -3.33 15.37 -13.01
C THR A 66 -2.32 15.73 -11.91
N ARG A 67 -2.07 17.04 -11.75
CA ARG A 67 -1.08 17.72 -10.87
C ARG A 67 -0.93 17.20 -9.42
N ILE A 68 -1.87 16.40 -8.89
CA ILE A 68 -1.95 15.97 -7.48
C ILE A 68 -1.51 14.50 -7.28
N ALA A 69 -1.29 13.80 -8.40
CA ALA A 69 -0.84 12.43 -8.53
C ALA A 69 0.24 11.94 -7.53
N PRO A 70 1.41 12.59 -7.39
CA PRO A 70 2.50 12.02 -6.58
C PRO A 70 2.22 12.00 -5.09
N ILE A 71 1.47 12.99 -4.56
CA ILE A 71 1.13 13.05 -3.13
C ILE A 71 0.17 11.92 -2.76
N PHE A 72 -0.87 11.71 -3.58
CA PHE A 72 -1.81 10.60 -3.38
C PHE A 72 -1.11 9.25 -3.50
N THR A 73 -0.18 9.10 -4.43
CA THR A 73 0.58 7.87 -4.60
C THR A 73 1.49 7.57 -3.41
N ILE A 74 2.18 8.56 -2.85
CA ILE A 74 2.98 8.37 -1.62
C ILE A 74 2.06 8.00 -0.45
N LEU A 75 0.91 8.67 -0.30
CA LEU A 75 -0.06 8.37 0.74
C LEU A 75 -0.58 6.94 0.63
N PHE A 76 -1.00 6.53 -0.56
CA PHE A 76 -1.52 5.19 -0.81
C PHE A 76 -0.45 4.13 -0.59
N HIS A 77 0.78 4.33 -1.07
CA HIS A 77 1.89 3.41 -0.77
C HIS A 77 2.27 3.40 0.72
N GLY A 78 2.08 4.50 1.44
CA GLY A 78 2.27 4.54 2.90
C GLY A 78 1.26 3.66 3.63
N ILE A 79 -0.02 3.73 3.24
CA ILE A 79 -1.09 2.86 3.79
C ILE A 79 -0.78 1.39 3.52
N THR A 80 -0.25 1.07 2.33
CA THR A 80 0.10 -0.30 1.94
C THR A 80 1.38 -0.83 2.59
N ILE A 81 2.06 -0.02 3.40
CA ILE A 81 3.13 -0.47 4.30
C ILE A 81 2.60 -0.57 5.73
N ALA A 82 1.88 0.46 6.20
CA ALA A 82 1.43 0.55 7.59
C ALA A 82 0.41 -0.55 7.95
N LEU A 83 -0.58 -0.81 7.10
CA LEU A 83 -1.60 -1.82 7.40
C LEU A 83 -1.02 -3.25 7.34
N PRO A 84 -0.20 -3.62 6.33
CA PRO A 84 0.48 -4.92 6.34
C PRO A 84 1.48 -5.10 7.50
N LEU A 85 2.10 -4.02 8.01
CA LEU A 85 2.94 -4.10 9.21
C LEU A 85 2.13 -4.57 10.42
N VAL A 86 0.92 -4.02 10.61
CA VAL A 86 0.02 -4.44 11.69
C VAL A 86 -0.38 -5.91 11.51
N THR A 87 -0.76 -6.32 10.29
CA THR A 87 -1.01 -7.73 9.97
C THR A 87 0.18 -8.61 10.33
N LEU A 88 1.40 -8.22 9.94
CA LEU A 88 2.61 -9.00 10.18
C LEU A 88 2.86 -9.22 11.67
N ILE A 89 2.69 -8.18 12.49
CA ILE A 89 2.81 -8.29 13.96
C ILE A 89 1.78 -9.29 14.51
N ILE A 90 0.53 -9.20 14.06
CA ILE A 90 -0.53 -10.13 14.52
C ILE A 90 -0.21 -11.57 14.10
N LEU A 91 0.22 -11.79 12.86
CA LEU A 91 0.61 -13.12 12.37
C LEU A 91 1.77 -13.70 13.19
N LEU A 92 2.80 -12.90 13.48
CA LEU A 92 3.91 -13.32 14.33
C LEU A 92 3.44 -13.70 15.74
N ILE A 93 2.52 -12.94 16.34
CA ILE A 93 1.93 -13.28 17.65
C ILE A 93 1.19 -14.62 17.56
N VAL A 94 0.36 -14.83 16.53
CA VAL A 94 -0.42 -16.07 16.36
C VAL A 94 0.50 -17.27 16.12
N ILE A 95 1.57 -17.11 15.33
CA ILE A 95 2.55 -18.16 15.05
C ILE A 95 3.34 -18.52 16.32
N THR A 96 3.88 -17.52 17.02
CA THR A 96 4.76 -17.73 18.18
C THR A 96 4.01 -18.18 19.43
N LYS A 97 2.75 -17.78 19.60
CA LYS A 97 1.92 -18.23 20.73
C LYS A 97 1.15 -19.53 20.48
N GLN A 98 1.35 -20.20 19.33
CA GLN A 98 0.74 -21.47 18.93
C GLN A 98 -0.60 -21.77 19.63
N GLU A 99 -1.65 -20.98 19.32
CA GLU A 99 -2.92 -21.10 20.04
C GLU A 99 -3.67 -22.43 19.81
N ASN A 100 -3.19 -23.32 18.91
CA ASN A 100 -3.38 -24.78 18.91
C ASN A 100 -2.76 -25.33 17.61
N PRO A 101 -1.60 -26.01 17.63
CA PRO A 101 -0.98 -26.52 16.41
C PRO A 101 -1.66 -27.80 15.86
N GLU A 102 -2.53 -28.46 16.64
CA GLU A 102 -2.94 -29.84 16.35
C GLU A 102 -4.40 -30.03 15.87
N THR A 103 -5.24 -29.00 15.86
CA THR A 103 -6.70 -29.19 15.66
C THR A 103 -7.23 -28.93 14.24
N LEU A 104 -6.38 -28.64 13.26
CA LEU A 104 -6.83 -28.38 11.89
C LEU A 104 -6.33 -29.45 10.91
N CYS A 105 -7.16 -30.48 10.72
CA CYS A 105 -6.99 -31.48 9.67
C CYS A 105 -7.03 -30.80 8.29
N GLY A 106 -5.88 -30.73 7.63
CA GLY A 106 -5.71 -30.26 6.26
C GLY A 106 -4.34 -30.70 5.72
N PRO A 107 -4.10 -30.66 4.40
CA PRO A 107 -2.88 -31.19 3.79
C PRO A 107 -1.60 -30.41 4.15
N PHE A 108 -1.71 -29.21 4.72
CA PHE A 108 -0.60 -28.36 5.15
C PHE A 108 -0.75 -28.01 6.63
N LYS A 109 0.36 -27.96 7.38
CA LYS A 109 0.34 -27.58 8.80
C LYS A 109 -0.18 -26.14 8.93
N TYR A 110 -1.00 -25.89 9.95
CA TYR A 110 -1.58 -24.56 10.22
C TYR A 110 -0.50 -23.46 10.29
N SER A 111 0.64 -23.78 10.92
CA SER A 111 1.80 -22.90 11.03
C SER A 111 2.47 -22.60 9.69
N GLU A 112 2.59 -23.57 8.78
CA GLU A 112 3.25 -23.38 7.48
C GLU A 112 2.51 -22.35 6.61
N VAL A 113 1.18 -22.39 6.62
CA VAL A 113 0.36 -21.44 5.86
C VAL A 113 0.42 -20.03 6.46
N LEU A 114 0.44 -19.91 7.80
CA LEU A 114 0.60 -18.60 8.44
C LEU A 114 2.00 -18.02 8.25
N ILE A 115 3.04 -18.86 8.27
CA ILE A 115 4.42 -18.45 7.95
C ILE A 115 4.50 -17.97 6.51
N ALA A 116 3.92 -18.71 5.56
CA ALA A 116 3.86 -18.29 4.16
C ALA A 116 3.12 -16.95 4.03
N ALA A 117 1.96 -16.79 4.68
CA ALA A 117 1.22 -15.52 4.68
C ALA A 117 2.05 -14.35 5.23
N ALA A 118 2.80 -14.56 6.33
CA ALA A 118 3.71 -13.56 6.89
C ALA A 118 4.83 -13.19 5.90
N CYS A 119 5.43 -14.17 5.21
CA CYS A 119 6.44 -13.94 4.19
C CYS A 119 5.90 -13.12 3.00
N TYR A 120 4.71 -13.46 2.49
CA TYR A 120 4.07 -12.70 1.41
C TYR A 120 3.70 -11.28 1.83
N THR A 121 3.24 -11.10 3.07
CA THR A 121 2.97 -9.78 3.67
C THR A 121 4.24 -8.94 3.73
N LEU A 122 5.36 -9.52 4.21
CA LEU A 122 6.67 -8.86 4.25
C LEU A 122 7.18 -8.51 2.84
N GLY A 123 7.08 -9.43 1.89
CA GLY A 123 7.50 -9.20 0.50
C GLY A 123 6.73 -8.07 -0.17
N SER A 124 5.41 -7.97 0.07
CA SER A 124 4.63 -6.83 -0.40
C SER A 124 5.09 -5.52 0.24
N MET A 125 5.33 -5.49 1.56
CA MET A 125 5.81 -4.29 2.24
C MET A 125 7.15 -3.81 1.70
N LEU A 126 8.10 -4.73 1.46
CA LEU A 126 9.40 -4.39 0.88
C LEU A 126 9.26 -3.84 -0.54
N SER A 127 8.34 -4.39 -1.33
CA SER A 127 8.04 -3.90 -2.68
C SER A 127 7.44 -2.48 -2.66
N ALA A 128 6.48 -2.23 -1.76
CA ALA A 128 5.89 -0.91 -1.54
C ALA A 128 6.92 0.11 -1.01
N GLY A 129 7.80 -0.30 -0.10
CA GLY A 129 8.91 0.54 0.37
C GLY A 129 9.88 0.90 -0.76
N THR A 130 10.21 -0.07 -1.61
CA THR A 130 11.04 0.15 -2.80
C THR A 130 10.38 1.15 -3.75
N LEU A 131 9.06 1.06 -3.96
CA LEU A 131 8.29 2.03 -4.76
C LEU A 131 8.40 3.45 -4.21
N ILE A 132 8.27 3.65 -2.89
CA ILE A 132 8.43 4.96 -2.27
C ILE A 132 9.83 5.51 -2.52
N LEU A 133 10.87 4.69 -2.37
CA LEU A 133 12.25 5.09 -2.65
C LEU A 133 12.43 5.48 -4.12
N VAL A 134 11.87 4.70 -5.06
CA VAL A 134 11.91 5.05 -6.48
C VAL A 134 11.25 6.40 -6.74
N ILE A 135 10.10 6.69 -6.14
CA ILE A 135 9.43 8.00 -6.27
C ILE A 135 10.29 9.14 -5.72
N LEU A 136 10.94 8.95 -4.57
CA LEU A 136 11.75 9.97 -3.91
C LEU A 136 13.05 10.26 -4.68
N PHE A 137 13.70 9.24 -5.23
CA PHE A 137 15.00 9.36 -5.89
C PHE A 137 14.92 9.54 -7.42
N CYS A 138 13.80 9.17 -8.05
CA CYS A 138 13.51 9.55 -9.43
C CYS A 138 12.50 10.70 -9.42
N PRO A 139 12.97 11.96 -9.47
CA PRO A 139 12.07 13.10 -9.44
C PRO A 139 11.07 13.01 -10.60
N PRO A 140 9.81 13.45 -10.39
CA PRO A 140 8.90 13.66 -11.50
C PRO A 140 9.57 14.62 -12.51
N PRO A 141 9.19 14.55 -13.81
CA PRO A 141 9.76 15.45 -14.81
C PRO A 141 9.71 16.91 -14.31
N ILE A 142 10.78 17.68 -14.59
CA ILE A 142 11.05 19.04 -14.09
C ILE A 142 9.85 20.00 -14.22
N ASP A 143 8.95 19.72 -15.16
CA ASP A 143 7.66 20.39 -15.34
C ASP A 143 6.73 20.32 -14.10
N PHE A 144 6.92 19.37 -13.19
CA PHE A 144 6.13 19.26 -11.95
C PHE A 144 6.47 20.34 -10.93
N LEU A 145 7.76 20.57 -10.64
CA LEU A 145 8.21 21.56 -9.65
C LEU A 145 7.85 22.98 -10.10
N SER A 146 8.12 23.29 -11.37
CA SER A 146 7.79 24.60 -11.95
C SER A 146 6.27 24.84 -12.00
N SER A 147 5.49 23.81 -12.29
CA SER A 147 4.04 23.87 -12.32
C SER A 147 3.43 23.99 -10.91
N LEU A 148 3.97 23.29 -9.91
CA LEU A 148 3.53 23.41 -8.52
C LEU A 148 3.85 24.79 -7.95
N GLU A 149 5.06 25.30 -8.20
CA GLU A 149 5.47 26.64 -7.78
C GLU A 149 4.56 27.72 -8.39
N ARG A 150 4.19 27.56 -9.67
CA ARG A 150 3.26 28.46 -10.35
C ARG A 150 1.86 28.41 -9.74
N SER A 151 1.37 27.21 -9.40
CA SER A 151 0.08 27.04 -8.72
C SER A 151 0.04 27.66 -7.32
N ILE A 152 1.12 27.50 -6.55
CA ILE A 152 1.24 28.09 -5.21
C ILE A 152 1.26 29.61 -5.30
N LYS A 153 2.03 30.18 -6.24
CA LYS A 153 2.06 31.62 -6.50
C LYS A 153 0.70 32.17 -6.95
N GLU A 154 -0.04 31.45 -7.79
CA GLU A 154 -1.40 31.85 -8.20
C GLU A 154 -2.41 31.79 -7.04
N LEU A 155 -2.30 30.79 -6.15
CA LEU A 155 -3.17 30.67 -4.99
C LEU A 155 -2.90 31.80 -3.98
N ASP A 156 -1.64 32.13 -3.75
CA ASP A 156 -1.22 33.20 -2.84
C ASP A 156 -1.64 34.58 -3.35
N ASN A 157 -1.41 34.85 -4.65
CA ASN A 157 -1.86 36.08 -5.30
C ASN A 157 -3.39 36.25 -5.21
N ASN A 158 -4.17 35.19 -5.46
CA ASN A 158 -5.63 35.25 -5.37
C ASN A 158 -6.13 35.45 -3.92
N ALA A 159 -5.45 34.87 -2.93
CA ALA A 159 -5.76 35.09 -1.52
C ALA A 159 -5.46 36.55 -1.11
N GLN A 160 -4.38 37.12 -1.63
CA GLN A 160 -3.99 38.50 -1.38
C GLN A 160 -4.94 39.50 -2.07
N THR A 161 -5.36 39.23 -3.31
CA THR A 161 -6.36 40.04 -4.03
C THR A 161 -7.71 40.04 -3.32
N ARG A 162 -8.16 38.90 -2.78
CA ARG A 162 -9.40 38.86 -1.96
C ARG A 162 -9.30 39.68 -0.68
N ARG A 163 -8.15 39.62 0.02
CA ARG A 163 -7.92 40.46 1.21
C ARG A 163 -7.88 41.95 0.90
N SER A 164 -7.41 42.36 -0.27
CA SER A 164 -7.42 43.79 -0.65
C SER A 164 -8.80 44.31 -1.06
N VAL A 165 -9.71 43.43 -1.49
CA VAL A 165 -11.08 43.81 -1.89
C VAL A 165 -12.01 43.90 -0.68
N ASP A 166 -11.79 43.12 0.39
CA ASP A 166 -12.59 43.17 1.62
C ASP A 166 -12.25 44.35 2.57
N VAL A 167 -11.24 45.16 2.24
CA VAL A 167 -10.77 46.30 3.08
C VAL A 167 -11.04 47.67 2.42
N GLY A 168 -11.64 47.69 1.22
CA GLY A 168 -12.06 48.91 0.51
C GLY A 168 -13.58 49.05 0.49
#